data_AF-A0A7C3QDU7-F1
#
_entry.id   AF-A0A7C3QDU7-F1
#
_cell.length_a   1.000
_cell.length_b   1.000
_cell.length_c   1.000
_cell.angle_alpha   90.00
_cell.angle_beta   90.00
_cell.angle_gamma   90.00
#
_symmetry.space_group_name_H-M   'P 1'
#
loop_
_entity.id
_entity.type
_entity.pdbx_description
1 polymer ?
#
loop_
_entity_poly.entity_id
_entity_poly.type
_entity_poly.pdbx_seq_one_letter_code
_entity_poly.pdbx_strand_id
1 'polypeptide(L)' 'MSALSLRLPDSVHRHIKEIAAQEGVSINQFISTAVAEKVSAIMTEEYLAQRAARADRKAFREILDNVPARPPLPGDEVQ' A
#
# COMPACT_ATOMS: atom_id res chain seq x y z
N MET A 1 5.01 -14.86 18.27
CA MET A 1 3.68 -14.56 17.73
C MET A 1 2.64 -14.95 18.77
N SER A 2 1.64 -14.12 19.01
CA SER A 2 0.47 -14.51 19.83
C SER A 2 -0.57 -15.19 18.95
N ALA A 3 -1.23 -16.23 19.46
CA ALA A 3 -2.30 -16.90 18.74
C ALA A 3 -3.59 -16.06 18.77
N LEU A 4 -4.23 -15.87 17.62
CA LEU A 4 -5.54 -15.25 17.47
C LEU A 4 -6.53 -16.32 17.00
N SER A 5 -7.58 -16.58 17.79
CA SER A 5 -8.67 -17.49 17.40
C SER A 5 -9.88 -16.67 16.97
N LEU A 6 -10.34 -16.88 15.74
CA LEU A 6 -11.44 -16.13 15.14
C LEU A 6 -12.33 -17.08 14.33
N ARG A 7 -13.63 -16.75 14.24
CA ARG A 7 -14.59 -17.49 13.43
C ARG A 7 -14.90 -16.70 12.17
N LEU A 8 -14.82 -17.35 11.02
CA LEU A 8 -15.18 -16.78 9.72
C LEU A 8 -16.46 -17.44 9.20
N PRO A 9 -17.26 -16.74 8.36
CA PRO A 9 -18.32 -17.39 7.61
C PRO A 9 -17.76 -18.54 6.76
N ASP A 10 -18.54 -19.63 6.62
CA ASP A 10 -18.11 -20.84 5.89
C ASP A 10 -17.70 -20.54 4.44
N SER A 11 -18.40 -19.60 3.79
CA SER A 11 -18.09 -19.15 2.43
C SER A 11 -16.70 -18.53 2.35
N VAL A 12 -16.33 -17.69 3.31
CA VAL A 12 -15.03 -17.01 3.38
C VAL A 12 -13.93 -18.03 3.67
N HIS A 13 -14.16 -18.90 4.65
CA HIS A 13 -13.19 -19.95 4.99
C HIS A 13 -12.88 -20.86 3.80
N ARG A 14 -13.90 -21.23 3.01
CA ARG A 14 -13.74 -22.03 1.78
C ARG A 14 -12.86 -21.32 0.74
N HIS A 15 -13.15 -20.05 0.45
CA HIS A 15 -12.37 -19.28 -0.53
C HIS A 15 -10.92 -19.11 -0.10
N ILE A 16 -10.67 -18.80 1.19
CA ILE A 16 -9.31 -18.67 1.71
C ILE A 16 -8.55 -19.99 1.53
N LYS A 17 -9.21 -21.13 1.78
CA LYS A 17 -8.60 -22.45 1.60
C LYS A 17 -8.22 -22.71 0.14
N GLU A 18 -9.08 -22.34 -0.80
CA GLU A 18 -8.82 -22.48 -2.25
C GLU A 18 -7.65 -21.60 -2.70
N ILE A 19 -7.63 -20.34 -2.30
CA ILE A 19 -6.57 -19.38 -2.65
C ILE A 19 -5.22 -19.81 -2.04
N ALA A 20 -5.21 -20.16 -0.75
CA ALA A 20 -3.99 -20.62 -0.09
C ALA A 20 -3.41 -21.89 -0.74
N ALA A 21 -4.27 -22.79 -1.21
CA ALA A 21 -3.84 -23.97 -1.96
C ALA A 21 -3.25 -23.62 -3.33
N GLN A 22 -3.83 -22.64 -4.06
CA GLN A 22 -3.30 -22.15 -5.33
C GLN A 22 -1.94 -21.46 -5.16
N GLU A 23 -1.76 -20.71 -4.08
CA GLU A 23 -0.50 -20.02 -3.76
C GLU A 23 0.54 -20.93 -3.08
N GLY A 24 0.17 -22.15 -2.69
CA GLY A 24 1.08 -23.10 -2.03
C GLY A 24 1.46 -22.69 -0.60
N VAL A 25 0.62 -21.93 0.08
CA VAL A 25 0.85 -21.43 1.45
C VAL A 25 -0.18 -21.98 2.43
N SER A 26 0.11 -21.93 3.74
CA SER A 26 -0.89 -22.26 4.75
C SER A 26 -1.95 -21.17 4.88
N ILE A 27 -3.16 -21.54 5.32
CA ILE A 27 -4.24 -20.57 5.63
C ILE A 27 -3.76 -19.51 6.63
N ASN A 28 -3.01 -19.91 7.66
CA ASN A 28 -2.51 -18.98 8.67
C ASN A 28 -1.51 -17.99 8.07
N GLN A 29 -0.63 -18.44 7.17
CA GLN A 29 0.31 -17.57 6.49
C GLN A 29 -0.43 -16.58 5.57
N PHE A 30 -1.38 -17.08 4.77
CA PHE A 30 -2.20 -16.24 3.90
C PHE A 30 -2.92 -15.13 4.69
N ILE A 31 -3.63 -15.50 5.77
CA ILE A 31 -4.33 -14.54 6.63
C ILE A 31 -3.34 -13.55 7.26
N SER A 32 -2.19 -14.04 7.75
CA SER A 32 -1.19 -13.17 8.40
C SER A 32 -0.64 -12.13 7.42
N THR A 33 -0.34 -12.53 6.19
CA THR A 33 0.12 -11.61 5.13
C THR A 33 -0.96 -10.61 4.77
N ALA A 34 -2.19 -11.06 4.50
CA ALA A 34 -3.30 -10.18 4.15
C ALA A 34 -3.63 -9.16 5.25
N VAL A 35 -3.55 -9.56 6.52
CA VAL A 35 -3.71 -8.64 7.66
C VAL A 35 -2.57 -7.63 7.71
N ALA A 36 -1.32 -8.08 7.54
CA ALA A 36 -0.16 -7.20 7.52
C ALA A 36 -0.28 -6.15 6.39
N GLU A 37 -0.66 -6.58 5.18
CA GLU A 37 -0.91 -5.69 4.04
C GLU A 37 -2.00 -4.66 4.34
N LYS A 38 -3.14 -5.09 4.90
CA LYS A 38 -4.24 -4.18 5.25
C LYS A 38 -3.80 -3.15 6.31
N VAL A 39 -3.05 -3.59 7.32
CA VAL A 39 -2.52 -2.70 8.35
C VAL A 39 -1.53 -1.71 7.74
N SER A 40 -0.59 -2.17 6.91
CA SER A 40 0.35 -1.29 6.21
C SER A 40 -0.35 -0.27 5.34
N ALA A 41 -1.41 -0.65 4.61
CA ALA A 41 -2.19 0.28 3.80
C ALA A 41 -2.85 1.38 4.65
N ILE A 42 -3.53 1.01 5.73
CA ILE A 42 -4.19 1.97 6.64
C ILE A 42 -3.16 2.93 7.26
N MET A 43 -2.05 2.39 7.78
CA MET A 43 -1.00 3.21 8.39
C MET A 43 -0.33 4.14 7.39
N THR A 44 -0.17 3.71 6.13
CA THR A 44 0.42 4.53 5.07
C THR A 44 -0.48 5.70 4.70
N GLU A 45 -1.79 5.46 4.58
CA GLU A 45 -2.77 6.51 4.33
C GLU A 45 -2.72 7.58 5.44
N GLU A 46 -2.74 7.14 6.70
CA GLU A 46 -2.66 8.04 7.85
C GLU A 46 -1.35 8.84 7.86
N TYR A 47 -0.21 8.17 7.62
CA TYR A 47 1.08 8.83 7.54
C TYR A 47 1.12 9.93 6.46
N LEU A 48 0.62 9.62 5.25
CA LEU A 48 0.59 10.56 4.14
C LEU A 48 -0.32 11.75 4.46
N ALA A 49 -1.48 11.53 5.07
CA ALA A 49 -2.38 12.60 5.49
C ALA A 49 -1.72 13.53 6.52
N GLN A 50 -1.07 12.98 7.55
CA GLN A 50 -0.34 13.76 8.56
C GLN A 50 0.86 14.52 7.97
N ARG A 51 1.55 13.93 6.99
CA ARG A 51 2.64 14.60 6.27
C ARG A 51 2.12 15.74 5.39
N ALA A 52 1.02 15.51 4.67
CA ALA A 52 0.39 16.51 3.81
C ALA A 52 -0.12 17.72 4.61
N ALA A 53 -0.64 17.51 5.83
CA ALA A 53 -1.07 18.60 6.71
C ALA A 53 0.07 19.57 7.10
N ARG A 54 1.32 19.12 7.04
CA ARG A 54 2.52 19.92 7.32
C ARG A 54 3.17 20.49 6.04
N ALA A 55 2.58 20.26 4.87
CA ALA A 55 3.17 20.66 3.60
C ALA A 55 3.02 22.17 3.38
N ASP A 56 4.12 22.84 3.05
CA ASP A 56 4.10 24.21 2.54
C ASP A 56 4.06 24.18 1.02
N ARG A 57 2.87 24.46 0.46
CA ARG A 57 2.66 24.52 -0.99
C ARG A 57 3.43 25.65 -1.68
N LYS A 58 3.74 26.74 -0.97
CA LYS A 58 4.49 27.87 -1.52
C LYS A 58 5.96 27.48 -1.66
N ALA A 59 6.56 26.97 -0.59
CA ALA A 59 7.94 26.47 -0.63
C ALA A 59 8.12 25.36 -1.69
N PHE A 60 7.13 24.46 -1.82
CA PHE A 60 7.14 23.45 -2.87
C PHE A 60 7.20 24.05 -4.28
N ARG A 61 6.38 25.08 -4.58
CA ARG A 61 6.41 25.77 -5.88
C ARG A 61 7.73 26.49 -6.11
N GLU A 62 8.25 27.21 -5.11
CA GLU A 62 9.53 27.91 -5.21
C GLU A 62 10.68 26.94 -5.55
N ILE A 63 10.63 25.70 -5.03
CA ILE A 63 11.59 24.66 -5.41
C ILE A 63 11.42 24.26 -6.88
N LEU A 64 10.18 24.03 -7.33
CA LEU A 64 9.88 23.65 -8.71
C LEU A 64 10.24 24.74 -9.73
N ASP A 65 10.18 26.02 -9.36
CA ASP A 65 10.56 27.13 -10.23
C ASP A 65 12.07 27.12 -10.57
N ASN A 66 12.90 26.37 -9.82
CA ASN A 66 14.31 26.16 -10.16
C ASN A 66 14.52 25.16 -11.30
N VAL A 67 13.48 24.41 -11.69
CA VAL A 67 13.57 23.46 -12.80
C VAL A 67 13.58 24.25 -14.12
N PRO A 68 14.61 24.09 -14.97
CA PRO A 68 14.68 24.81 -16.24
C PRO A 68 13.48 24.50 -17.13
N ALA A 69 12.88 25.55 -17.71
CA ALA A 69 11.86 25.42 -18.74
C ALA A 69 12.50 24.93 -20.06
N ARG A 70 12.64 23.62 -20.19
CA ARG A 70 13.23 22.93 -21.35
C ARG A 70 12.40 21.70 -21.71
N PRO A 71 12.46 21.22 -22.97
CA PRO A 71 11.85 19.94 -23.32
C PRO A 71 12.42 18.80 -22.46
N PRO A 72 11.64 17.71 -22.24
CA PRO A 72 12.15 16.49 -21.62
C PRO A 72 13.44 16.01 -22.30
N LEU A 73 14.27 15.30 -21.54
CA LEU A 73 15.43 14.65 -22.16
C LEU A 73 14.96 13.54 -23.12
N PRO A 74 15.76 13.22 -24.15
CA PRO A 74 15.47 12.08 -25.00
C PRO A 74 15.29 10.80 -24.18
N GLY A 75 14.13 10.15 -24.29
CA GLY A 75 13.72 8.97 -23.52
C GLY A 75 12.81 9.26 -22.31
N ASP A 76 12.70 10.51 -21.87
CA ASP A 76 11.82 10.96 -20.78
C ASP A 76 10.51 11.56 -21.31
N GLU A 77 10.22 11.44 -22.61
CA GLU A 77 8.98 11.94 -23.19
C GLU A 77 7.76 11.16 -22.67
N VAL A 78 6.69 11.88 -22.37
CA VAL A 78 5.40 11.26 -22.01
C VAL A 78 4.81 10.60 -23.26
N GLN A 79 4.49 9.31 -23.17
CA GLN A 79 3.83 8.55 -24.25
C GLN A 79 2.40 9.02 -24.48
#